data_AF-A0A353HA15-F1
#
_entry.id   AF-A0A353HA15-F1
#
_cell.length_a   1.000
_cell.length_b   1.000
_cell.length_c   1.000
_cell.angle_alpha   90.00
_cell.angle_beta   90.00
_cell.angle_gamma   90.00
#
_symmetry.space_group_name_H-M   'P 1'
#
loop_
_entity.id
_entity.type
_entity.pdbx_description
1 polymer ?
#
loop_
_entity_poly.entity_id
_entity_poly.type
_entity_poly.pdbx_seq_one_letter_code
_entity_poly.pdbx_strand_id
1 'polypeptide(L)'
;GRVSQENVGVGQFVSPGQILATLYSIEAAEVVVPLEDRDTFWFHIPGFTPGHGPGAAAKVIAQVTGRTITWAGRVVRTEGQVDPKTRMLPVVIKVERPFAMRPPLAIGLFVTVSIHGNILPGSSLIPRSALHQNNTVWIVDQNGRLRFQKVKVARFQGARALISMGLKTGDRIVISPIEVVTDGMAVRTVIVEEHNLS
;
A
#
# COMPACT_ATOMS: atom_id res chain seq x y z
N GLY A 1 -11.93 -27.33 11.97
CA GLY A 1 -10.86 -27.68 11.01
C GLY A 1 -11.43 -28.53 9.88
N ARG A 2 -10.85 -28.50 8.68
CA ARG A 2 -11.22 -29.41 7.58
C ARG A 2 -10.06 -30.38 7.35
N VAL A 3 -10.32 -31.68 7.51
CA VAL A 3 -9.35 -32.76 7.24
C VAL A 3 -9.21 -32.89 5.72
N SER A 4 -7.99 -32.86 5.20
CA SER A 4 -7.72 -32.88 3.75
C SER A 4 -7.05 -34.16 3.26
N GLN A 5 -6.88 -35.17 4.10
CA GLN A 5 -6.52 -36.51 3.64
C GLN A 5 -6.87 -37.53 4.74
N GLU A 6 -7.74 -38.47 4.39
CA GLU A 6 -7.89 -39.72 5.11
C GLU A 6 -7.21 -40.77 4.23
N ASN A 7 -5.97 -41.13 4.57
CA ASN A 7 -5.24 -42.20 3.91
C ASN A 7 -4.97 -43.30 4.94
N VAL A 8 -6.03 -43.96 5.42
CA VAL A 8 -5.86 -45.22 6.16
C VAL A 8 -7.03 -46.15 5.84
N GLY A 9 -6.80 -47.11 4.95
CA GLY A 9 -7.61 -48.33 4.93
C GLY A 9 -7.37 -49.07 6.25
N VAL A 10 -8.45 -49.54 6.89
CA VAL A 10 -8.41 -50.26 8.16
C VAL A 10 -7.38 -51.40 8.10
N GLY A 11 -6.30 -51.29 8.89
CA GLY A 11 -5.34 -52.38 9.11
C GLY A 11 -3.85 -52.12 8.84
N GLN A 12 -3.38 -50.90 8.60
CA GLN A 12 -1.94 -50.65 8.42
C GLN A 12 -1.22 -50.18 9.70
N PHE A 13 -0.07 -50.81 9.94
CA PHE A 13 0.94 -50.43 10.93
C PHE A 13 1.49 -49.03 10.62
N VAL A 14 1.46 -48.12 11.61
CA VAL A 14 2.06 -46.78 11.49
C VAL A 14 3.41 -46.75 12.22
N SER A 15 4.45 -46.22 11.58
CA SER A 15 5.78 -46.02 12.20
C SER A 15 5.83 -44.69 12.97
N PRO A 16 6.50 -44.62 14.14
CA PRO A 16 6.68 -43.37 14.87
C PRO A 16 7.39 -42.32 14.01
N GLY A 17 6.74 -41.18 13.74
CA GLY A 17 7.31 -40.05 12.99
C GLY A 17 6.64 -39.71 11.65
N GLN A 18 5.63 -40.47 11.21
CA GLN A 18 4.89 -40.13 10.00
C GLN A 18 3.90 -38.97 10.26
N ILE A 19 4.00 -37.89 9.48
CA ILE A 19 3.06 -36.77 9.54
C ILE A 19 1.72 -37.24 9.00
N LEU A 20 0.71 -37.37 9.87
CA LEU A 20 -0.59 -37.95 9.53
C LEU A 20 -1.62 -36.93 8.99
N ALA A 21 -1.43 -35.62 9.19
CA ALA A 21 -2.29 -34.58 8.62
C ALA A 21 -1.65 -33.17 8.67
N THR A 22 -1.89 -32.35 7.66
CA THR A 22 -1.70 -30.89 7.73
C THR A 22 -3.03 -30.25 8.15
N LEU A 23 -3.09 -29.71 9.36
CA LEU A 23 -4.30 -29.06 9.87
C LEU A 23 -4.39 -27.62 9.36
N TYR A 24 -5.16 -27.40 8.30
CA TYR A 24 -5.43 -26.06 7.81
C TYR A 24 -6.51 -25.40 8.68
N SER A 25 -6.15 -24.32 9.36
CA SER A 25 -7.14 -23.49 10.05
C SER A 25 -8.11 -22.90 9.02
N ILE A 26 -9.40 -23.18 9.21
CA ILE A 26 -10.48 -22.62 8.39
C ILE A 26 -10.90 -21.22 8.87
N GLU A 27 -10.38 -20.80 10.02
CA GLU A 27 -10.82 -19.60 10.73
C GLU A 27 -10.13 -18.34 10.20
N ALA A 28 -8.88 -18.45 9.77
CA ALA A 28 -8.12 -17.35 9.18
C ALA A 28 -7.10 -17.85 8.17
N ALA A 29 -6.89 -17.05 7.12
CA ALA A 29 -5.75 -17.18 6.22
C ALA A 29 -4.74 -16.08 6.53
N GLU A 30 -3.46 -16.42 6.39
CA GLU A 30 -2.37 -15.47 6.48
C GLU A 30 -1.76 -15.24 5.10
N VAL A 31 -1.55 -13.98 4.76
CA VAL A 31 -0.83 -13.55 3.57
C VAL A 31 0.45 -12.88 4.03
N VAL A 32 1.59 -13.47 3.66
CA VAL A 32 2.91 -12.94 4.00
C VAL A 32 3.39 -12.08 2.83
N VAL A 33 3.65 -10.80 3.10
CA VAL A 33 4.13 -9.84 2.11
C VAL A 33 5.52 -9.38 2.53
N PRO A 34 6.57 -9.74 1.77
CA PRO A 34 7.91 -9.21 2.03
C PRO A 34 7.93 -7.74 1.61
N LEU A 35 8.32 -6.85 2.53
CA LEU A 35 8.43 -5.41 2.29
C LEU A 35 9.81 -4.91 2.70
N GLU A 36 10.30 -3.86 2.03
CA GLU A 36 11.52 -3.20 2.51
C GLU A 36 11.24 -2.46 3.83
N ASP A 37 12.24 -2.39 4.70
CA ASP A 37 12.10 -1.73 6.01
C ASP A 37 11.54 -0.29 5.90
N ARG A 38 12.01 0.49 4.92
CA ARG A 38 11.53 1.86 4.66
C ARG A 38 10.04 1.95 4.30
N ASP A 39 9.45 0.88 3.78
CA ASP A 39 8.02 0.85 3.44
C ASP A 39 7.14 0.65 4.66
N THR A 40 7.67 0.04 5.72
CA THR A 40 6.94 -0.21 6.97
C THR A 40 6.62 1.08 7.73
N PHE A 41 7.39 2.15 7.50
CA PHE A 41 7.12 3.49 8.04
C PHE A 41 5.72 4.00 7.70
N TRP A 42 5.16 3.56 6.58
CA TRP A 42 3.93 4.11 6.03
C TRP A 42 2.67 3.54 6.63
N PHE A 43 2.71 2.56 7.54
CA PHE A 43 1.51 1.97 8.12
C PHE A 43 1.80 1.34 9.49
N HIS A 44 0.78 1.23 10.35
CA HIS A 44 0.96 0.64 11.68
C HIS A 44 1.08 -0.89 11.64
N ILE A 45 2.14 -1.42 12.27
CA ILE A 45 2.40 -2.83 12.51
C ILE A 45 2.50 -3.07 14.03
N PRO A 46 1.57 -3.81 14.63
CA PRO A 46 1.57 -4.08 16.06
C PRO A 46 2.88 -4.71 16.54
N GLY A 47 3.46 -4.15 17.60
CA GLY A 47 4.71 -4.65 18.19
C GLY A 47 5.99 -4.32 17.40
N PHE A 48 5.88 -3.66 16.25
CA PHE A 48 7.04 -3.28 15.42
C PHE A 48 7.13 -1.77 15.21
N THR A 49 6.05 -1.12 14.76
CA THR A 49 6.02 0.34 14.61
C THR A 49 5.55 1.04 15.89
N PRO A 50 5.97 2.29 16.15
CA PRO A 50 5.43 3.08 17.26
C PRO A 50 3.91 3.25 17.14
N GLY A 51 3.20 3.17 18.26
CA GLY A 51 1.75 3.37 18.33
C GLY A 51 1.02 2.25 19.06
N HIS A 52 -0.23 2.51 19.40
CA HIS A 52 -1.12 1.54 20.07
C HIS A 52 -2.31 1.21 19.17
N GLY A 53 -2.92 0.05 19.42
CA GLY A 53 -4.14 -0.37 18.72
C GLY A 53 -3.88 -1.35 17.57
N PRO A 54 -4.94 -1.68 16.81
CA PRO A 54 -4.90 -2.71 15.79
C PRO A 54 -4.04 -2.26 14.60
N GLY A 55 -3.35 -3.20 13.95
CA GLY A 55 -2.53 -2.90 12.77
C GLY A 55 -3.35 -2.40 11.59
N ALA A 56 -2.65 -1.91 10.57
CA ALA A 56 -3.26 -1.29 9.40
C ALA A 56 -4.30 -2.19 8.71
N ALA A 57 -5.42 -1.60 8.31
CA ALA A 57 -6.42 -2.29 7.50
C ALA A 57 -5.83 -2.60 6.12
N ALA A 58 -6.15 -3.76 5.58
CA ALA A 58 -5.67 -4.20 4.27
C ALA A 58 -6.81 -4.77 3.43
N LYS A 59 -6.61 -4.76 2.12
CA LYS A 59 -7.45 -5.48 1.15
C LYS A 59 -6.56 -6.50 0.45
N VAL A 60 -6.97 -7.77 0.47
CA VAL A 60 -6.33 -8.85 -0.29
C VAL A 60 -7.16 -9.05 -1.55
N ILE A 61 -6.54 -8.96 -2.72
CA ILE A 61 -7.22 -8.89 -4.02
C ILE A 61 -6.67 -10.00 -4.91
N ALA A 62 -7.55 -10.74 -5.58
CA ALA A 62 -7.15 -11.76 -6.54
C ALA A 62 -8.04 -11.73 -7.78
N GLN A 63 -7.49 -12.15 -8.92
CA GLN A 63 -8.27 -12.48 -10.11
C GLN A 63 -8.57 -13.97 -10.09
N VAL A 64 -9.85 -14.33 -9.91
CA VAL A 64 -10.28 -15.73 -9.86
C VAL A 64 -11.46 -15.89 -10.80
N THR A 65 -11.40 -16.85 -11.73
CA THR A 65 -12.48 -17.14 -12.69
C THR A 65 -12.93 -15.90 -13.50
N GLY A 66 -11.99 -15.04 -13.88
CA GLY A 66 -12.28 -13.80 -14.62
C GLY A 66 -12.95 -12.69 -13.81
N ARG A 67 -12.99 -12.81 -12.47
CA ARG A 67 -13.55 -11.81 -11.56
C ARG A 67 -12.51 -11.34 -10.55
N THR A 68 -12.50 -10.03 -10.27
CA THR A 68 -11.77 -9.45 -9.14
C THR A 68 -12.51 -9.78 -7.85
N ILE A 69 -11.87 -10.52 -6.95
CA ILE A 69 -12.37 -10.79 -5.60
C ILE A 69 -11.51 -10.03 -4.60
N THR A 70 -12.14 -9.45 -3.58
CA THR A 70 -11.45 -8.71 -2.52
C THR A 70 -11.87 -9.22 -1.16
N TRP A 71 -10.91 -9.55 -0.31
CA TRP A 71 -11.11 -9.89 1.09
C TRP A 71 -10.58 -8.77 1.98
N ALA A 72 -11.32 -8.46 3.03
CA ALA A 72 -10.83 -7.57 4.08
C ALA A 72 -9.77 -8.31 4.91
N GLY A 73 -8.64 -7.66 5.12
CA GLY A 73 -7.56 -8.16 5.95
C GLY A 73 -7.05 -7.09 6.91
N ARG A 74 -6.13 -7.50 7.78
CA ARG A 74 -5.46 -6.59 8.71
C ARG A 74 -4.02 -7.02 8.93
N VAL A 75 -3.11 -6.06 8.98
CA VAL A 75 -1.73 -6.30 9.41
C VAL A 75 -1.73 -6.71 10.88
N VAL A 76 -1.14 -7.86 11.20
CA VAL A 76 -1.15 -8.40 12.57
C VAL A 76 0.22 -8.44 13.22
N ARG A 77 1.29 -8.63 12.44
CA ARG A 77 2.67 -8.71 12.94
C ARG A 77 3.69 -8.65 11.80
N THR A 78 4.96 -8.63 12.18
CA THR A 78 6.06 -9.10 11.33
C THR A 78 6.54 -10.47 11.82
N GLU A 79 7.26 -11.23 10.99
CA GLU A 79 7.89 -12.49 11.43
C GLU A 79 9.17 -12.27 12.24
N GLY A 80 9.45 -11.04 12.69
CA GLY A 80 10.47 -10.72 13.69
C GLY A 80 11.92 -10.83 13.22
N GLN A 81 12.16 -11.20 11.96
CA GLN A 81 13.50 -11.24 11.37
C GLN A 81 13.51 -10.47 10.04
N VAL A 82 14.37 -9.46 9.97
CA VAL A 82 14.79 -8.89 8.68
C VAL A 82 15.70 -9.92 8.05
N ASP A 83 15.38 -10.39 6.85
CA ASP A 83 16.30 -11.25 6.11
C ASP A 83 17.56 -10.43 5.79
N PRO A 84 18.74 -10.78 6.35
CA PRO A 84 19.95 -9.97 6.21
C PRO A 84 20.48 -9.94 4.77
N LYS A 85 20.08 -10.90 3.92
CA LYS A 85 20.48 -10.95 2.51
C LYS A 85 19.62 -10.03 1.64
N THR A 86 18.31 -10.03 1.88
CA THR A 86 17.35 -9.31 1.04
C THR A 86 16.94 -7.95 1.62
N ARG A 87 17.19 -7.72 2.92
CA ARG A 87 16.68 -6.58 3.71
C ARG A 87 15.16 -6.44 3.66
N MET A 88 14.47 -7.54 3.38
CA MET A 88 13.02 -7.62 3.37
C MET A 88 12.53 -8.05 4.75
N LEU A 89 11.46 -7.42 5.20
CA LEU A 89 10.73 -7.75 6.41
C LEU A 89 9.40 -8.42 6.02
N PRO A 90 9.19 -9.69 6.39
CA PRO A 90 7.90 -10.35 6.17
C PRO A 90 6.82 -9.72 7.06
N VAL A 91 5.84 -9.06 6.43
CA VAL A 91 4.65 -8.49 7.10
C VAL A 91 3.48 -9.43 6.89
N VAL A 92 2.78 -9.78 7.96
CA VAL A 92 1.68 -10.75 7.91
C VAL A 92 0.33 -10.05 7.97
N ILE A 93 -0.50 -10.32 6.97
CA ILE A 93 -1.87 -9.86 6.87
C ILE A 93 -2.80 -11.04 7.17
N LYS A 94 -3.65 -10.89 8.17
CA LYS A 94 -4.68 -11.87 8.53
C LYS A 94 -5.99 -11.54 7.81
N VAL A 95 -6.56 -12.53 7.14
CA VAL A 95 -7.93 -12.51 6.59
C VAL A 95 -8.78 -13.46 7.40
N GLU A 96 -9.81 -12.95 8.06
CA GLU A 96 -10.74 -13.78 8.83
C GLU A 96 -11.77 -14.44 7.92
N ARG A 97 -12.14 -15.68 8.26
CA ARG A 97 -13.14 -16.47 7.52
C ARG A 97 -12.89 -16.48 6.00
N PRO A 98 -11.69 -16.88 5.53
CA PRO A 98 -11.28 -16.82 4.12
C PRO A 98 -12.20 -17.63 3.17
N PHE A 99 -12.95 -18.58 3.72
CA PHE A 99 -13.89 -19.44 3.00
C PHE A 99 -15.35 -18.97 3.01
N ALA A 100 -15.67 -17.87 3.71
CA ALA A 100 -17.04 -17.36 3.80
C ALA A 100 -17.56 -16.77 2.48
N MET A 101 -16.65 -16.34 1.60
CA MET A 101 -16.98 -15.82 0.27
C MET A 101 -16.65 -16.85 -0.83
N ARG A 102 -17.31 -16.72 -1.98
CA ARG A 102 -17.06 -17.54 -3.18
C ARG A 102 -16.58 -16.66 -4.35
N PRO A 103 -15.49 -17.02 -5.03
CA PRO A 103 -14.49 -18.04 -4.65
C PRO A 103 -13.81 -17.74 -3.29
N PRO A 104 -13.37 -18.77 -2.54
CA PRO A 104 -12.67 -18.56 -1.27
C PRO A 104 -11.24 -18.08 -1.51
N LEU A 105 -10.62 -17.46 -0.49
CA LEU A 105 -9.18 -17.24 -0.48
C LEU A 105 -8.48 -18.58 -0.23
N ALA A 106 -8.22 -19.32 -1.31
CA ALA A 106 -7.52 -20.59 -1.26
C ALA A 106 -6.01 -20.40 -1.08
N ILE A 107 -5.38 -21.38 -0.43
CA ILE A 107 -3.92 -21.42 -0.24
C ILE A 107 -3.25 -21.59 -1.62
N GLY A 108 -2.15 -20.86 -1.83
CA GLY A 108 -1.42 -20.86 -3.10
C GLY A 108 -1.94 -19.87 -4.15
N LEU A 109 -3.01 -19.12 -3.87
CA LEU A 109 -3.44 -18.03 -4.74
C LEU A 109 -2.42 -16.90 -4.74
N PHE A 110 -2.09 -16.40 -5.93
CA PHE A 110 -1.38 -15.14 -6.09
C PHE A 110 -2.35 -13.98 -5.83
N VAL A 111 -1.98 -13.12 -4.90
CA VAL A 111 -2.81 -12.00 -4.46
C VAL A 111 -2.03 -10.69 -4.50
N THR A 112 -2.75 -9.59 -4.71
CA THR A 112 -2.27 -8.23 -4.48
C THR A 112 -2.79 -7.74 -3.14
N VAL A 113 -1.93 -7.16 -2.31
CA VAL A 113 -2.33 -6.60 -1.02
C VAL A 113 -2.25 -5.08 -1.09
N SER A 114 -3.37 -4.42 -0.78
CA SER A 114 -3.45 -2.97 -0.60
C SER A 114 -3.56 -2.66 0.89
N ILE A 115 -2.49 -2.16 1.49
CA ILE A 115 -2.43 -1.79 2.91
C ILE A 115 -2.75 -0.30 3.06
N HIS A 116 -3.61 0.06 4.00
CA HIS A 116 -3.93 1.46 4.28
C HIS A 116 -2.76 2.11 5.03
N GLY A 117 -2.23 3.18 4.45
CA GLY A 117 -1.14 3.94 5.04
C GLY A 117 -1.59 4.92 6.12
N ASN A 118 -0.62 5.37 6.92
CA ASN A 118 -0.73 6.46 7.86
C ASN A 118 -0.95 7.79 7.10
N ILE A 119 -1.72 8.68 7.70
CA ILE A 119 -1.82 10.06 7.22
C ILE A 119 -0.53 10.79 7.59
N LEU A 120 0.12 11.42 6.61
CA LEU A 120 1.26 12.30 6.84
C LEU A 120 0.73 13.74 7.04
N PRO A 121 0.75 14.29 8.27
CA PRO A 121 0.19 15.61 8.53
C PRO A 121 0.93 16.70 7.76
N GLY A 122 0.18 17.71 7.29
CA GLY A 122 0.76 18.82 6.53
C GLY A 122 1.33 18.43 5.17
N SER A 123 1.00 17.25 4.66
CA SER A 123 1.39 16.82 3.31
C SER A 123 0.38 17.24 2.26
N SER A 124 0.85 17.35 1.01
CA SER A 124 0.01 17.68 -0.15
C SER A 124 0.26 16.65 -1.25
N LEU A 125 -0.80 16.14 -1.84
CA LEU A 125 -0.72 15.22 -2.97
C LEU A 125 -0.88 16.01 -4.27
N ILE A 126 0.13 15.98 -5.13
CA ILE A 126 0.11 16.71 -6.41
C ILE A 126 0.28 15.75 -7.60
N PRO A 127 -0.20 16.09 -8.80
CA PRO A 127 0.18 15.39 -10.02
C PRO A 127 1.70 15.42 -10.19
N ARG A 128 2.29 14.30 -10.60
CA ARG A 128 3.73 14.20 -10.81
C ARG A 128 4.22 15.11 -11.94
N SER A 129 3.34 15.44 -12.89
CA SER A 129 3.61 16.43 -13.96
C SER A 129 3.85 17.85 -13.43
N ALA A 130 3.36 18.19 -12.24
CA ALA A 130 3.58 19.48 -11.60
C ALA A 130 4.92 19.57 -10.85
N LEU A 131 5.64 18.43 -10.72
CA LEU A 131 6.95 18.38 -10.11
C LEU A 131 8.03 18.49 -11.19
N HIS A 132 8.75 19.60 -11.16
CA HIS A 132 9.88 19.88 -12.05
C HIS A 132 11.20 19.43 -11.43
N GLN A 133 12.28 19.59 -12.21
CA GLN A 133 13.63 19.25 -11.80
C GLN A 133 14.02 19.94 -10.48
N ASN A 134 14.95 19.31 -9.75
CA ASN A 134 15.47 19.80 -8.47
C ASN A 134 14.39 20.00 -7.39
N ASN A 135 13.33 19.19 -7.40
CA ASN A 135 12.20 19.26 -6.47
C ASN A 135 11.57 20.66 -6.42
N THR A 136 11.24 21.19 -7.59
CA THR A 136 10.57 22.48 -7.72
C THR A 136 9.15 22.28 -8.23
N VAL A 137 8.19 22.96 -7.61
CA VAL A 137 6.81 23.09 -8.10
C VAL A 137 6.60 24.54 -8.47
N TRP A 138 5.91 24.80 -9.58
CA TRP A 138 5.51 26.16 -9.93
C TRP A 138 4.17 26.47 -9.29
N ILE A 139 4.12 27.54 -8.51
CA ILE A 139 2.90 28.02 -7.87
C ILE A 139 2.51 29.38 -8.43
N VAL A 140 1.23 29.72 -8.37
CA VAL A 140 0.73 31.04 -8.74
C VAL A 140 0.36 31.81 -7.47
N ASP A 141 1.07 32.91 -7.22
CA ASP A 141 0.82 33.77 -6.06
C ASP A 141 -0.51 34.54 -6.18
N GLN A 142 -0.83 35.32 -5.15
CA GLN A 142 -2.07 36.10 -5.09
C GLN A 142 -2.14 37.20 -6.16
N ASN A 143 -0.98 37.65 -6.67
CA ASN A 143 -0.88 38.66 -7.72
C ASN A 143 -0.93 38.06 -9.13
N GLY A 144 -1.20 36.75 -9.26
CA GLY A 144 -1.24 36.07 -10.55
C GLY A 144 0.14 35.87 -11.18
N ARG A 145 1.20 35.84 -10.36
CA ARG A 145 2.58 35.61 -10.83
C ARG A 145 3.04 34.21 -10.49
N LEU A 146 3.77 33.61 -11.43
CA LEU A 146 4.39 32.31 -11.25
C LEU A 146 5.60 32.43 -10.32
N ARG A 147 5.72 31.50 -9.37
CA ARG A 147 6.83 31.39 -8.43
C ARG A 147 7.41 29.98 -8.42
N PHE A 148 8.72 29.88 -8.32
CA PHE A 148 9.40 28.60 -8.13
C PHE A 148 9.44 28.23 -6.65
N GLN A 149 8.66 27.21 -6.27
CA GLN A 149 8.60 26.73 -4.90
C GLN A 149 9.41 25.45 -4.75
N LYS A 150 10.42 25.47 -3.88
CA LYS A 150 11.14 24.25 -3.50
C LYS A 150 10.26 23.41 -2.59
N VAL A 151 10.25 22.10 -2.84
CA VAL A 151 9.44 21.14 -2.09
C VAL A 151 10.28 19.96 -1.62
N LYS A 152 9.80 19.25 -0.59
CA LYS A 152 10.35 17.96 -0.19
C LYS A 152 9.35 16.87 -0.56
N VAL A 153 9.76 15.96 -1.45
CA VAL A 153 8.95 14.80 -1.83
C VAL A 153 9.09 13.72 -0.76
N ALA A 154 7.97 13.25 -0.24
CA ALA A 154 7.91 12.15 0.72
C ALA A 154 7.86 10.80 0.02
N ARG A 155 7.03 10.67 -1.02
CA ARG A 155 6.82 9.42 -1.77
C ARG A 155 6.20 9.69 -3.15
N PHE A 156 6.48 8.83 -4.11
CA PHE A 156 5.72 8.76 -5.38
C PHE A 156 4.65 7.67 -5.31
N GLN A 157 3.46 7.96 -5.82
CA GLN A 157 2.31 7.08 -5.87
C GLN A 157 1.74 7.09 -7.30
N GLY A 158 2.26 6.23 -8.17
CA GLY A 158 1.89 6.20 -9.59
C GLY A 158 2.12 7.56 -10.27
N ALA A 159 1.04 8.17 -10.76
CA ALA A 159 1.03 9.47 -11.41
C ALA A 159 1.03 10.67 -10.43
N ARG A 160 1.08 10.43 -9.12
CA ARG A 160 1.09 11.48 -8.09
C ARG A 160 2.36 11.47 -7.24
N ALA A 161 2.65 12.62 -6.65
CA ALA A 161 3.74 12.82 -5.70
C ALA A 161 3.19 13.37 -4.38
N LEU A 162 3.53 12.72 -3.28
CA LEU A 162 3.22 13.17 -1.94
C LEU A 162 4.34 14.12 -1.48
N ILE A 163 3.98 15.37 -1.24
CA ILE A 163 4.89 16.44 -0.80
C ILE A 163 4.75 16.62 0.70
N SER A 164 5.85 16.49 1.45
CA SER A 164 5.86 16.64 2.90
C SER A 164 6.11 18.07 3.37
N MET A 165 6.73 18.91 2.54
CA MET A 165 7.06 20.30 2.87
C MET A 165 7.15 21.17 1.63
N GLY A 166 6.92 22.47 1.81
CA GLY A 166 7.09 23.50 0.77
C GLY A 166 5.79 23.91 0.09
N LEU A 167 4.68 23.24 0.36
CA LEU A 167 3.35 23.64 -0.11
C LEU A 167 2.43 23.90 1.09
N LYS A 168 1.45 24.77 0.88
CA LYS A 168 0.39 25.10 1.84
C LYS A 168 -0.96 24.80 1.23
N THR A 169 -1.93 24.53 2.09
CA THR A 169 -3.33 24.40 1.67
C THR A 169 -3.78 25.68 0.96
N GLY A 170 -4.33 25.52 -0.25
CA GLY A 170 -4.79 26.62 -1.09
C GLY A 170 -3.76 27.12 -2.11
N ASP A 171 -2.52 26.63 -2.10
CA ASP A 171 -1.55 26.95 -3.14
C ASP A 171 -2.05 26.46 -4.51
N ARG A 172 -1.99 27.36 -5.51
CA ARG A 172 -2.36 27.04 -6.89
C ARG A 172 -1.13 26.56 -7.64
N ILE A 173 -1.08 25.27 -7.94
CA ILE A 173 0.03 24.66 -8.68
C ILE A 173 -0.21 24.72 -10.20
N VAL A 174 0.86 24.90 -10.96
CA VAL A 174 0.83 24.81 -12.42
C VAL A 174 1.02 23.35 -12.82
N ILE A 175 0.08 22.82 -13.60
CA ILE A 175 0.08 21.42 -14.04
C ILE A 175 0.29 21.27 -15.56
N SER A 176 0.24 22.38 -16.29
CA SER A 176 0.43 22.44 -17.74
C SER A 176 1.90 22.69 -18.11
N PRO A 177 2.39 22.15 -19.23
CA PRO A 177 3.71 22.50 -19.73
C PRO A 177 3.77 24.00 -20.10
N ILE A 178 4.88 24.64 -19.76
CA ILE A 178 5.22 26.01 -20.20
C ILE A 178 6.64 25.93 -20.78
N GLU A 179 6.81 26.29 -22.04
CA GLU A 179 8.09 26.14 -22.76
C GLU A 179 9.18 27.07 -22.22
N VAL A 180 8.83 28.32 -21.96
CA VAL A 180 9.74 29.33 -21.42
C VAL A 180 9.13 29.90 -20.15
N VAL A 181 9.85 29.74 -19.05
CA VAL A 181 9.37 30.09 -17.71
C VAL A 181 10.43 30.88 -16.96
N THR A 182 10.01 32.00 -16.38
CA THR A 182 10.83 32.84 -15.50
C THR A 182 10.09 33.09 -14.21
N ASP A 183 10.82 33.14 -13.09
CA ASP A 183 10.22 33.49 -11.81
C ASP A 183 9.65 34.91 -11.86
N GLY A 184 8.42 35.09 -11.38
CA GLY A 184 7.70 36.35 -11.34
C GLY A 184 6.92 36.70 -12.62
N MET A 185 6.92 35.85 -13.65
CA MET A 185 6.15 36.09 -14.87
C MET A 185 4.64 36.08 -14.59
N ALA A 186 3.90 36.96 -15.26
CA ALA A 186 2.44 36.98 -15.19
C ALA A 186 1.88 35.76 -15.94
N VAL A 187 0.88 35.10 -15.35
CA VAL A 187 0.22 33.94 -15.96
C VAL A 187 -1.28 34.12 -15.99
N ARG A 188 -1.91 33.58 -17.04
CA ARG A 188 -3.36 33.41 -17.09
C ARG A 188 -3.69 32.02 -16.55
N THR A 189 -4.57 31.96 -15.56
CA THR A 189 -4.96 30.70 -14.94
C THR A 189 -6.30 30.21 -15.47
N VAL A 190 -6.41 28.90 -15.62
CA VAL A 190 -7.69 28.18 -15.77
C VAL A 190 -7.68 27.13 -14.65
N ILE A 191 -8.65 27.20 -13.74
CA ILE A 191 -8.73 26.25 -12.63
C ILE A 191 -9.31 24.95 -13.17
N VAL A 192 -8.56 23.86 -13.02
CA VAL A 192 -9.01 22.52 -13.37
C VAL A 192 -9.44 21.84 -12.07
N GLU A 193 -10.74 21.56 -11.93
CA GLU A 193 -11.22 20.72 -10.84
C GLU A 193 -10.96 19.25 -11.15
N GLU A 194 -10.49 18.50 -10.15
CA GLU A 194 -9.95 17.14 -10.31
C GLU A 194 -10.97 16.09 -10.84
N HIS A 195 -12.26 16.41 -10.87
CA HIS A 195 -13.30 15.51 -11.40
C HIS A 195 -13.17 15.24 -12.92
N ASN A 196 -12.37 16.01 -13.65
CA ASN A 196 -12.25 15.93 -15.12
C ASN A 196 -10.97 15.25 -15.63
N LEU A 197 -10.17 14.64 -14.76
CA LEU A 197 -8.95 13.91 -15.14
C LEU A 197 -9.10 12.42 -14.83
N SER A 198 -9.89 11.73 -15.67
CA SER A 198 -10.03 10.27 -15.70
C SER A 198 -9.27 9.67 -16.88
#